data_AF-A0A0J9U0W9-F1
#
_entry.id   AF-A0A0J9U0W9-F1
#
_cell.length_a   1.000
_cell.length_b   1.000
_cell.length_c   1.000
_cell.angle_alpha   90.00
_cell.angle_beta   90.00
_cell.angle_gamma   90.00
#
_symmetry.space_group_name_H-M   'P 1'
#
loop_
_entity.id
_entity.type
_entity.pdbx_description
1 polymer ?
#
loop_
_entity_poly.entity_id
_entity_poly.type
_entity_poly.pdbx_seq_one_letter_code
_entity_poly.pdbx_strand_id
1 'polypeptide(L)'
;MYTILESDIGYYEEGVDNTEIIKLLKEQNLYKLYEKFDNELTNSPNSKICDGEYINKLPKNEGIEKKLFDLCKKMCNLLLNFSEIVGFCTENSCCGKFPYLNIWLYEKVKEISSSSSTSSSLINNFYNALNKIKETKTPRLKYCPIINFDLYSNDFMRMKYLYEFVHIFSDIKKKISHNHGWEDKIFCKHIQEFFKYYNEIKGNCTKPSGIIYCNEVNSIPRSIDGDVINTILSKCNYEKIKCKNDSSGISVIPCLKEKEDKSAVPKTDGVPDELVRTLSTGIISLIPIVTTISIFYKKKNITEHIREVNHDILDHNSRIEEINLNNDRYNIKYN
;
A
#
# COMPACT_ATOMS: atom_id res chain seq x y z
N MET A 1 -10.54 -10.78 14.45
CA MET A 1 -9.08 -10.67 14.43
C MET A 1 -8.80 -9.44 13.58
N TYR A 2 -8.54 -8.31 14.23
CA TYR A 2 -8.39 -7.00 13.56
C TYR A 2 -7.00 -6.91 12.94
N THR A 3 -6.97 -6.72 11.62
CA THR A 3 -5.74 -6.62 10.81
C THR A 3 -5.29 -5.16 10.78
N ILE A 4 -4.00 -4.90 10.95
CA ILE A 4 -3.37 -3.55 11.03
C ILE A 4 -3.59 -2.63 9.80
N LEU A 5 -4.11 -3.17 8.70
CA LEU A 5 -4.77 -2.39 7.64
C LEU A 5 -6.22 -2.81 7.56
N GLU A 6 -7.09 -2.04 8.20
CA GLU A 6 -8.53 -2.29 8.06
C GLU A 6 -9.36 -1.17 7.47
N SER A 7 -8.82 0.00 7.11
CA SER A 7 -9.73 0.94 6.44
C SER A 7 -9.18 2.02 5.53
N ASP A 8 -7.93 2.48 5.61
CA ASP A 8 -7.53 3.56 4.72
C ASP A 8 -6.02 3.81 4.64
N ILE A 9 -5.51 4.05 3.44
CA ILE A 9 -4.24 4.73 3.24
C ILE A 9 -4.57 6.22 3.14
N GLY A 10 -4.72 6.88 4.30
CA GLY A 10 -5.29 8.23 4.41
C GLY A 10 -4.44 9.37 3.83
N TYR A 11 -3.44 9.09 2.99
CA TYR A 11 -2.80 10.07 2.12
C TYR A 11 -3.22 9.97 0.65
N TYR A 12 -4.08 9.01 0.31
CA TYR A 12 -4.77 8.99 -0.97
C TYR A 12 -5.83 10.10 -0.98
N GLU A 13 -6.09 10.68 -2.16
CA GLU A 13 -7.16 11.66 -2.33
C GLU A 13 -8.52 11.02 -1.98
N GLU A 14 -9.41 11.80 -1.35
CA GLU A 14 -10.75 11.32 -0.99
C GLU A 14 -11.51 10.81 -2.22
N GLY A 15 -12.13 9.63 -2.08
CA GLY A 15 -12.88 8.99 -3.16
C GLY A 15 -12.04 8.13 -4.11
N VAL A 16 -10.71 8.04 -3.91
CA VAL A 16 -9.89 7.06 -4.62
C VAL A 16 -10.03 5.69 -3.95
N ASP A 17 -10.57 4.71 -4.69
CA ASP A 17 -10.58 3.32 -4.22
C ASP A 17 -9.15 2.80 -4.04
N ASN A 18 -8.80 2.49 -2.79
CA ASN A 18 -7.52 1.93 -2.41
C ASN A 18 -7.62 0.47 -1.95
N THR A 19 -8.77 -0.18 -2.16
CA THR A 19 -9.01 -1.57 -1.73
C THR A 19 -8.02 -2.54 -2.38
N GLU A 20 -7.77 -2.39 -3.69
CA GLU A 20 -6.87 -3.27 -4.43
C GLU A 20 -5.42 -3.13 -3.96
N ILE A 21 -4.95 -1.89 -3.77
CA ILE A 21 -3.60 -1.66 -3.25
C ILE A 21 -3.48 -2.19 -1.81
N ILE A 22 -4.47 -1.99 -0.94
CA ILE A 22 -4.44 -2.54 0.42
C ILE A 22 -4.29 -4.06 0.40
N LYS A 23 -5.01 -4.76 -0.49
CA LYS A 23 -4.87 -6.21 -0.67
C LYS A 23 -3.46 -6.59 -1.09
N LEU A 24 -2.89 -5.94 -2.10
CA LEU A 24 -1.52 -6.21 -2.55
C LEU A 24 -0.47 -5.86 -1.50
N LEU A 25 -0.69 -4.81 -0.70
CA LEU A 25 0.20 -4.42 0.38
C LEU A 25 0.22 -5.50 1.46
N LYS A 26 -0.91 -6.10 1.84
CA LYS A 26 -0.98 -7.19 2.83
C LYS A 26 -0.09 -8.41 2.48
N GLU A 27 0.23 -8.61 1.21
CA GLU A 27 1.10 -9.70 0.77
C GLU A 27 2.61 -9.41 0.91
N GLN A 28 2.99 -8.18 1.26
CA GLN A 28 4.38 -7.75 1.39
C GLN A 28 5.00 -8.17 2.73
N ASN A 29 6.33 -8.12 2.83
CA ASN A 29 7.05 -8.69 3.98
C ASN A 29 6.74 -7.98 5.30
N LEU A 30 6.38 -6.69 5.26
CA LEU A 30 6.00 -5.94 6.45
C LEU A 30 4.75 -6.51 7.12
N TYR A 31 3.71 -6.82 6.35
CA TYR A 31 2.46 -7.33 6.93
C TYR A 31 2.58 -8.77 7.36
N LYS A 32 3.38 -9.57 6.65
CA LYS A 32 3.80 -10.88 7.14
C LYS A 32 4.55 -10.78 8.47
N LEU A 33 5.32 -9.72 8.69
CA LEU A 33 5.99 -9.46 9.98
C LEU A 33 4.97 -9.10 11.08
N TYR A 34 3.99 -8.26 10.77
CA TYR A 34 2.90 -7.95 11.71
C TYR A 34 2.05 -9.18 12.06
N GLU A 35 1.72 -10.02 11.08
CA GLU A 35 1.05 -11.31 11.32
C GLU A 35 1.87 -12.22 12.22
N LYS A 36 3.20 -12.24 12.05
CA LYS A 36 4.09 -12.96 12.97
C LYS A 36 3.99 -12.42 14.40
N PHE A 37 3.97 -11.09 14.58
CA PHE A 37 3.78 -10.53 15.93
C PHE A 37 2.44 -10.95 16.52
N ASP A 38 1.36 -10.90 15.74
CA ASP A 38 0.03 -11.32 16.17
C ASP A 38 0.00 -12.82 16.53
N ASN A 39 0.64 -13.68 15.73
CA ASN A 39 0.73 -15.11 16.01
C ASN A 39 1.52 -15.38 17.30
N GLU A 40 2.66 -14.71 17.51
CA GLU A 40 3.44 -14.84 18.74
C GLU A 40 2.69 -14.34 19.98
N LEU A 41 1.75 -13.40 19.82
CA LEU A 41 0.83 -13.01 20.91
C LEU A 41 -0.21 -14.08 21.27
N THR A 42 -0.47 -15.07 20.40
CA THR A 42 -1.44 -16.15 20.69
C THR A 42 -0.84 -17.27 21.52
N ASN A 43 0.47 -17.44 21.46
CA ASN A 43 1.18 -18.41 22.28
C ASN A 43 1.03 -18.06 23.77
N SER A 44 0.57 -19.03 24.56
CA SER A 44 0.41 -18.83 26.00
C SER A 44 1.76 -18.48 26.65
N PRO A 45 1.81 -17.52 27.57
CA PRO A 45 3.04 -17.20 28.30
C PRO A 45 3.56 -18.42 29.04
N ASN A 46 4.57 -19.08 28.48
CA ASN A 46 5.29 -20.17 29.14
C ASN A 46 6.38 -19.65 30.09
N SER A 47 6.63 -18.33 30.12
CA SER A 47 7.77 -17.75 30.83
C SER A 47 7.38 -17.20 32.19
N LYS A 48 7.73 -17.93 33.27
CA LYS A 48 7.73 -17.41 34.66
C LYS A 48 8.51 -16.10 34.80
N ILE A 49 9.41 -15.79 33.86
CA ILE A 49 10.21 -14.55 33.83
C ILE A 49 9.31 -13.33 33.59
N CYS A 50 8.24 -13.49 32.82
CA CYS A 50 7.28 -12.44 32.50
C CYS A 50 6.22 -12.22 33.59
N ASP A 51 6.20 -13.05 34.62
CA ASP A 51 5.41 -12.82 35.84
C ASP A 51 6.19 -12.01 36.90
N GLY A 52 7.25 -11.30 36.48
CA GLY A 52 8.14 -10.53 37.35
C GLY A 52 7.55 -9.24 37.94
N GLU A 53 8.29 -8.64 38.88
CA GLU A 53 7.90 -7.48 39.70
C GLU A 53 7.36 -6.28 38.90
N TYR A 54 7.85 -6.06 37.67
CA TYR A 54 7.46 -4.91 36.83
C TYR A 54 6.05 -5.05 36.25
N ILE A 55 5.67 -6.26 35.81
CA ILE A 55 4.33 -6.56 35.29
C ILE A 55 3.32 -6.63 36.43
N ASN A 56 3.74 -7.12 37.60
CA ASN A 56 2.88 -7.18 38.79
C ASN A 56 2.51 -5.83 39.38
N LYS A 57 3.23 -4.75 39.02
CA LYS A 57 2.89 -3.36 39.38
C LYS A 57 1.79 -2.77 38.48
N LEU A 58 1.47 -3.41 37.35
CA LEU A 58 0.30 -3.02 36.56
C LEU A 58 -0.97 -3.50 37.25
N PRO A 59 -2.03 -2.67 37.28
CA PRO A 59 -3.32 -3.10 37.79
C PRO A 59 -3.81 -4.36 37.06
N LYS A 60 -4.29 -5.35 37.82
CA LYS A 60 -4.79 -6.63 37.29
C LYS A 60 -6.32 -6.68 37.27
N ASN A 61 -6.96 -5.52 37.37
CA ASN A 61 -8.41 -5.43 37.49
C ASN A 61 -9.08 -5.68 36.13
N GLU A 62 -10.37 -5.97 36.12
CA GLU A 62 -11.13 -6.24 34.90
C GLU A 62 -11.11 -5.08 33.89
N GLY A 63 -11.51 -5.35 32.64
CA GLY A 63 -11.58 -4.32 31.60
C GLY A 63 -10.21 -4.00 30.96
N ILE A 64 -9.92 -2.71 30.75
CA ILE A 64 -8.70 -2.25 30.05
C ILE A 64 -7.42 -2.68 30.77
N GLU A 65 -7.41 -2.60 32.09
CA GLU A 65 -6.23 -2.89 32.91
C GLU A 65 -5.76 -4.34 32.69
N LYS A 66 -6.68 -5.30 32.78
CA LYS A 66 -6.42 -6.69 32.41
C LYS A 66 -5.95 -6.85 30.96
N LYS A 67 -6.57 -6.16 29.99
CA LYS A 67 -6.16 -6.24 28.57
C LYS A 67 -4.72 -5.74 28.36
N LEU A 68 -4.33 -4.63 28.98
CA LEU A 68 -2.97 -4.09 28.91
C LEU A 68 -1.97 -4.97 29.66
N PHE A 69 -2.37 -5.53 30.81
CA PHE A 69 -1.58 -6.50 31.55
C PHE A 69 -1.30 -7.76 30.71
N ASP A 70 -2.33 -8.31 30.07
CA ASP A 70 -2.21 -9.48 29.20
C ASP A 70 -1.35 -9.19 27.96
N LEU A 71 -1.52 -8.01 27.34
CA LEU A 71 -0.65 -7.55 26.26
C LEU A 71 0.81 -7.43 26.74
N CYS A 72 1.04 -6.91 27.95
CA CYS A 72 2.38 -6.74 28.50
C CYS A 72 3.08 -8.09 28.70
N LYS A 73 2.37 -9.10 29.20
CA LYS A 73 2.88 -10.47 29.32
C LYS A 73 3.27 -11.06 27.98
N LYS A 74 2.39 -10.94 26.99
CA LYS A 74 2.64 -11.46 25.64
C LYS A 74 3.83 -10.76 24.98
N MET A 75 3.91 -9.43 25.13
CA MET A 75 5.05 -8.64 24.69
C MET A 75 6.36 -9.02 25.39
N CYS A 76 6.30 -9.36 26.68
CA CYS A 76 7.47 -9.85 27.39
C CYS A 76 7.99 -11.16 26.78
N ASN A 77 7.11 -12.12 26.46
CA ASN A 77 7.54 -13.34 25.77
C ASN A 77 8.13 -13.04 24.40
N LEU A 78 7.46 -12.18 23.62
CA LEU A 78 7.96 -11.74 22.32
C LEU A 78 9.36 -11.14 22.43
N LEU A 79 9.58 -10.27 23.43
CA LEU A 79 10.88 -9.67 23.71
C LEU A 79 11.95 -10.71 24.03
N LEU A 80 11.63 -11.71 24.86
CA LEU A 80 12.54 -12.79 25.23
C LEU A 80 12.91 -13.68 24.03
N ASN A 81 11.97 -13.91 23.13
CA ASN A 81 12.13 -14.80 21.98
C ASN A 81 12.45 -14.06 20.68
N PHE A 82 12.68 -12.74 20.71
CA PHE A 82 12.83 -11.94 19.49
C PHE A 82 13.97 -12.38 18.58
N SER A 83 15.05 -12.93 19.16
CA SER A 83 16.16 -13.47 18.39
C SER A 83 15.80 -14.74 17.60
N GLU A 84 14.72 -15.42 17.98
CA GLU A 84 14.24 -16.64 17.33
C GLU A 84 13.29 -16.33 16.17
N ILE A 85 12.77 -15.09 16.10
CA ILE A 85 11.91 -14.65 15.00
C ILE A 85 12.77 -14.44 13.75
N VAL A 86 12.66 -15.39 12.82
CA VAL A 86 13.39 -15.37 11.54
C VAL A 86 13.18 -14.05 10.80
N GLY A 87 14.29 -13.37 10.52
CA GLY A 87 14.35 -12.09 9.80
C GLY A 87 14.16 -10.84 10.66
N PHE A 88 13.97 -10.99 11.98
CA PHE A 88 13.82 -9.85 12.89
C PHE A 88 15.17 -9.28 13.34
N CYS A 89 16.05 -10.16 13.84
CA CYS A 89 17.41 -9.81 14.22
C CYS A 89 18.41 -10.19 13.11
N THR A 90 19.41 -9.34 12.92
CA THR A 90 20.67 -9.73 12.25
C THR A 90 21.70 -10.09 13.31
N GLU A 91 22.81 -10.72 12.90
CA GLU A 91 23.94 -11.02 13.79
C GLU A 91 24.45 -9.78 14.55
N ASN A 92 24.36 -8.60 13.93
CA ASN A 92 24.94 -7.36 14.42
C ASN A 92 23.93 -6.40 15.08
N SER A 93 22.63 -6.54 14.83
CA SER A 93 21.60 -5.67 15.42
C SER A 93 20.19 -6.23 15.30
N CYS A 94 19.41 -6.09 16.36
CA CYS A 94 17.97 -6.33 16.40
C CYS A 94 17.14 -5.04 16.29
N CYS A 95 17.76 -3.87 16.39
CA CYS A 95 17.01 -2.61 16.54
C CYS A 95 16.38 -2.13 15.23
N GLY A 96 16.87 -2.57 14.07
CA GLY A 96 16.35 -2.14 12.76
C GLY A 96 14.88 -2.46 12.51
N LYS A 97 14.28 -3.39 13.28
CA LYS A 97 12.87 -3.75 13.17
C LYS A 97 11.98 -3.13 14.27
N PHE A 98 12.57 -2.45 15.25
CA PHE A 98 11.81 -1.82 16.34
C PHE A 98 10.87 -0.69 15.90
N PRO A 99 11.15 0.11 14.85
CA PRO A 99 10.16 1.06 14.35
C PRO A 99 8.82 0.40 14.00
N TYR A 100 8.86 -0.75 13.31
CA TYR A 100 7.66 -1.52 12.95
C TYR A 100 6.99 -2.14 14.17
N LEU A 101 7.77 -2.67 15.12
CA LEU A 101 7.24 -3.14 16.39
C LEU A 101 6.51 -2.03 17.16
N ASN A 102 7.08 -0.82 17.19
CA ASN A 102 6.50 0.32 17.90
C ASN A 102 5.19 0.78 17.25
N ILE A 103 5.13 0.82 15.92
CA ILE A 103 3.90 1.13 15.18
C ILE A 103 2.82 0.11 15.53
N TRP A 104 3.13 -1.17 15.34
CA TRP A 104 2.22 -2.27 15.64
C TRP A 104 1.74 -2.26 17.10
N LEU A 105 2.66 -2.07 18.05
CA LEU A 105 2.37 -2.07 19.49
C LEU A 105 1.44 -0.92 19.86
N TYR A 106 1.71 0.27 19.32
CA TYR A 106 0.87 1.43 19.57
C TYR A 106 -0.54 1.22 19.04
N GLU A 107 -0.71 0.62 17.86
CA GLU A 107 -2.05 0.31 17.34
C GLU A 107 -2.81 -0.69 18.22
N LYS A 108 -2.15 -1.73 18.75
CA LYS A 108 -2.76 -2.64 19.73
C LYS A 108 -3.17 -1.92 21.02
N VAL A 109 -2.32 -1.03 21.54
CA VAL A 109 -2.64 -0.21 22.71
C VAL A 109 -3.83 0.71 22.40
N LYS A 110 -3.87 1.33 21.22
CA LYS A 110 -4.98 2.17 20.77
C LYS A 110 -6.27 1.36 20.66
N GLU A 111 -6.26 0.19 20.05
CA GLU A 111 -7.42 -0.71 19.97
C GLU A 111 -8.00 -1.03 21.37
N ILE A 112 -7.14 -1.36 22.32
CA ILE A 112 -7.55 -1.61 23.71
C ILE A 112 -8.15 -0.34 24.33
N SER A 113 -7.48 0.80 24.16
CA SER A 113 -7.85 2.07 24.80
C SER A 113 -9.04 2.77 24.15
N SER A 114 -9.36 2.53 22.87
CA SER A 114 -10.49 3.14 22.16
C SER A 114 -11.84 2.67 22.71
N SER A 115 -11.85 1.59 23.49
CA SER A 115 -13.07 1.01 24.05
C SER A 115 -13.59 1.68 25.33
N SER A 116 -12.84 2.61 25.95
CA SER A 116 -13.28 3.44 27.10
C SER A 116 -12.24 4.51 27.48
N SER A 117 -12.58 5.47 28.35
CA SER A 117 -11.65 6.51 28.80
C SER A 117 -10.47 5.92 29.59
N THR A 118 -9.40 5.58 28.88
CA THR A 118 -8.16 5.04 29.46
C THR A 118 -7.30 6.19 29.99
N SER A 119 -6.82 6.08 31.23
CA SER A 119 -5.92 7.10 31.78
C SER A 119 -4.54 7.04 31.13
N SER A 120 -3.96 8.19 30.79
CA SER A 120 -2.60 8.28 30.24
C SER A 120 -1.56 7.69 31.19
N SER A 121 -1.82 7.69 32.50
CA SER A 121 -0.95 7.06 33.50
C SER A 121 -0.87 5.54 33.35
N LEU A 122 -1.98 4.88 33.01
CA LEU A 122 -2.01 3.44 32.81
C LEU A 122 -1.20 3.02 31.58
N ILE A 123 -1.34 3.76 30.47
CA ILE A 123 -0.56 3.51 29.24
C ILE A 123 0.93 3.77 29.50
N ASN A 124 1.27 4.86 30.20
CA ASN A 124 2.66 5.13 30.57
C ASN A 124 3.26 4.02 31.46
N ASN A 125 2.50 3.50 32.42
CA ASN A 125 2.95 2.39 33.25
C ASN A 125 3.20 1.12 32.42
N PHE A 126 2.35 0.84 31.44
CA PHE A 126 2.53 -0.27 30.49
C PHE A 126 3.87 -0.15 29.73
N TYR A 127 4.13 0.99 29.10
CA TYR A 127 5.39 1.21 28.37
C TYR A 127 6.62 1.21 29.28
N ASN A 128 6.50 1.73 30.51
CA ASN A 128 7.56 1.67 31.51
C ASN A 128 7.89 0.23 31.91
N ALA A 129 6.88 -0.63 32.07
CA ALA A 129 7.09 -2.04 32.35
C ALA A 129 7.85 -2.73 31.19
N LEU A 130 7.44 -2.50 29.94
CA LEU A 130 8.12 -3.05 28.77
C LEU A 130 9.58 -2.61 28.66
N ASN A 131 9.86 -1.33 28.89
CA ASN A 131 11.24 -0.82 28.87
C ASN A 131 12.10 -1.48 29.95
N LYS A 132 11.59 -1.63 31.18
CA LYS A 132 12.32 -2.34 32.26
C LYS A 132 12.57 -3.80 31.94
N ILE A 133 11.59 -4.50 31.35
CA ILE A 133 11.77 -5.90 30.91
C ILE A 133 12.87 -5.98 29.87
N LYS A 134 12.83 -5.12 28.85
CA LYS A 134 13.85 -5.06 27.80
C LYS A 134 15.26 -4.80 28.38
N GLU A 135 15.38 -3.83 29.28
CA GLU A 135 16.67 -3.49 29.90
C GLU A 135 17.23 -4.61 30.77
N THR A 136 16.38 -5.32 31.50
CA THR A 136 16.81 -6.29 32.52
C THR A 136 16.87 -7.73 32.01
N LYS A 137 16.09 -8.08 30.98
CA LYS A 137 15.92 -9.47 30.52
C LYS A 137 16.43 -9.72 29.11
N THR A 138 16.62 -8.69 28.29
CA THR A 138 17.06 -8.86 26.89
C THR A 138 18.24 -7.95 26.56
N PRO A 139 19.47 -8.28 27.02
CA PRO A 139 20.65 -7.43 26.85
C PRO A 139 20.92 -6.99 25.40
N ARG A 140 20.65 -7.88 24.43
CA ARG A 140 20.77 -7.59 22.99
C ARG A 140 19.80 -6.51 22.49
N LEU A 141 18.68 -6.31 23.19
CA LEU A 141 17.64 -5.35 22.86
C LEU A 141 17.70 -4.09 23.72
N LYS A 142 18.61 -4.02 24.71
CA LYS A 142 18.70 -2.95 25.70
C LYS A 142 18.63 -1.55 25.07
N TYR A 143 19.35 -1.35 23.96
CA TYR A 143 19.43 -0.07 23.26
C TYR A 143 18.36 0.15 22.19
N CYS A 144 17.52 -0.85 21.89
CA CYS A 144 16.46 -0.71 20.91
C CYS A 144 15.28 0.06 21.52
N PRO A 145 14.82 1.17 20.93
CA PRO A 145 13.82 2.02 21.58
C PRO A 145 12.41 1.42 21.51
N ILE A 146 11.72 1.33 22.66
CA ILE A 146 10.26 1.12 22.71
C ILE A 146 9.62 2.50 22.90
N ILE A 147 8.85 2.94 21.91
CA ILE A 147 8.32 4.30 21.84
C ILE A 147 6.84 4.31 22.20
N ASN A 148 6.45 5.16 23.16
CA ASN A 148 5.05 5.52 23.37
C ASN A 148 4.68 6.67 22.44
N PHE A 149 3.87 6.40 21.41
CA PHE A 149 3.40 7.43 20.48
C PHE A 149 2.23 8.29 21.01
N ASP A 150 1.72 8.07 22.23
CA ASP A 150 0.67 8.95 22.79
C ASP A 150 1.12 10.42 22.84
N LEU A 151 2.39 10.64 23.19
CA LEU A 151 3.03 11.97 23.22
C LEU A 151 3.17 12.60 21.83
N TYR A 152 3.03 11.79 20.78
CA TYR A 152 3.19 12.15 19.37
C TYR A 152 1.95 11.76 18.57
N SER A 153 0.78 11.68 19.20
CA SER A 153 -0.44 11.13 18.60
C SER A 153 -0.84 11.88 17.33
N ASN A 154 -0.63 13.21 17.28
CA ASN A 154 -0.88 14.05 16.11
C ASN A 154 0.05 13.73 14.92
N ASP A 155 1.24 13.18 15.19
CA ASP A 155 2.27 12.86 14.21
C ASP A 155 2.35 11.36 13.89
N PHE A 156 1.69 10.52 14.69
CA PHE A 156 1.77 9.07 14.57
C PHE A 156 1.45 8.57 13.17
N MET A 157 0.36 9.03 12.56
CA MET A 157 -0.03 8.59 11.21
C MET A 157 1.04 8.95 10.17
N ARG A 158 1.67 10.12 10.31
CA ARG A 158 2.76 10.53 9.41
C ARG A 158 3.98 9.64 9.57
N MET A 159 4.32 9.34 10.82
CA MET A 159 5.41 8.42 11.13
C MET A 159 5.13 7.01 10.59
N LYS A 160 3.91 6.50 10.79
CA LYS A 160 3.47 5.19 10.29
C LYS A 160 3.65 5.13 8.77
N TYR A 161 3.05 6.05 8.02
CA TYR A 161 3.13 6.03 6.56
C TYR A 161 4.56 6.09 6.03
N LEU A 162 5.44 6.89 6.63
CA LEU A 162 6.84 6.97 6.22
C LEU A 162 7.57 5.64 6.44
N TYR A 163 7.50 5.08 7.65
CA TYR A 163 8.20 3.82 7.94
C TYR A 163 7.66 2.65 7.13
N GLU A 164 6.33 2.52 7.04
CA GLU A 164 5.70 1.42 6.30
C GLU A 164 6.04 1.50 4.82
N PHE A 165 5.94 2.68 4.21
CA PHE A 165 6.31 2.86 2.82
C PHE A 165 7.78 2.53 2.57
N VAL A 166 8.72 3.05 3.36
CA VAL A 166 10.16 2.77 3.16
C VAL A 166 10.45 1.27 3.18
N HIS A 167 9.78 0.52 4.06
CA HIS A 167 9.92 -0.92 4.12
C HIS A 167 9.34 -1.60 2.87
N ILE A 168 8.08 -1.31 2.57
CA ILE A 168 7.32 -1.94 1.51
C ILE A 168 7.90 -1.57 0.13
N PHE A 169 8.44 -0.35 -0.01
CA PHE A 169 9.05 0.14 -1.23
C PHE A 169 10.12 -0.81 -1.77
N SER A 170 10.90 -1.43 -0.86
CA SER A 170 11.93 -2.40 -1.22
C SER A 170 11.38 -3.69 -1.84
N ASP A 171 10.16 -4.10 -1.45
CA ASP A 171 9.46 -5.27 -1.99
C ASP A 171 8.79 -4.93 -3.32
N ILE A 172 8.00 -3.84 -3.35
CA ILE A 172 7.23 -3.46 -4.55
C ILE A 172 8.15 -3.10 -5.71
N LYS A 173 9.27 -2.41 -5.49
CA LYS A 173 10.18 -2.01 -6.58
C LYS A 173 10.80 -3.20 -7.33
N LYS A 174 10.93 -4.34 -6.64
CA LYS A 174 11.43 -5.60 -7.22
C LYS A 174 10.34 -6.31 -8.02
N LYS A 175 9.08 -6.18 -7.60
CA LYS A 175 7.91 -6.77 -8.28
C LYS A 175 7.53 -6.00 -9.54
N ILE A 176 7.69 -4.67 -9.56
CA ILE A 176 7.37 -3.87 -10.74
C ILE A 176 8.24 -4.33 -11.93
N SER A 177 7.58 -4.80 -12.98
CA SER A 177 8.19 -5.24 -14.22
C SER A 177 8.07 -4.17 -15.34
N HIS A 178 8.63 -4.44 -16.52
CA HIS A 178 8.39 -3.62 -17.71
C HIS A 178 7.13 -4.05 -18.48
N ASN A 179 6.42 -5.09 -18.04
CA ASN A 179 5.27 -5.63 -18.76
C ASN A 179 3.98 -4.86 -18.46
N HIS A 180 4.03 -3.87 -17.55
CA HIS A 180 2.91 -2.99 -17.19
C HIS A 180 1.62 -3.76 -16.86
N GLY A 181 1.77 -4.89 -16.14
CA GLY A 181 0.64 -5.68 -15.68
C GLY A 181 -0.25 -4.90 -14.71
N TRP A 182 -1.43 -5.44 -14.38
CA TRP A 182 -2.37 -4.78 -13.45
C TRP A 182 -1.72 -4.49 -12.08
N GLU A 183 -0.95 -5.42 -11.52
CA GLU A 183 -0.22 -5.21 -10.25
C GLU A 183 0.85 -4.11 -10.38
N ASP A 184 1.59 -4.08 -11.49
CA ASP A 184 2.60 -3.06 -11.75
C ASP A 184 1.97 -1.67 -11.73
N LYS A 185 0.82 -1.49 -12.40
CA LYS A 185 0.10 -0.21 -12.42
C LYS A 185 -0.33 0.23 -11.03
N ILE A 186 -0.83 -0.69 -10.21
CA ILE A 186 -1.25 -0.38 -8.84
C ILE A 186 -0.06 0.03 -7.97
N PHE A 187 1.07 -0.70 -8.04
CA PHE A 187 2.28 -0.32 -7.30
C PHE A 187 2.87 1.01 -7.78
N CYS A 188 2.88 1.26 -9.09
CA CYS A 188 3.32 2.52 -9.65
C CYS A 188 2.46 3.69 -9.15
N LYS A 189 1.13 3.54 -9.16
CA LYS A 189 0.21 4.54 -8.59
C LYS A 189 0.47 4.76 -7.10
N HIS A 190 0.71 3.69 -6.34
CA HIS A 190 1.05 3.80 -4.92
C HIS A 190 2.33 4.60 -4.65
N ILE A 191 3.37 4.38 -5.44
CA ILE A 191 4.62 5.15 -5.37
C ILE A 191 4.37 6.62 -5.72
N GLN A 192 3.59 6.89 -6.76
CA GLN A 192 3.21 8.24 -7.16
C GLN A 192 2.48 8.99 -6.03
N GLU A 193 1.46 8.37 -5.41
CA GLU A 193 0.73 8.98 -4.29
C GLU A 193 1.63 9.22 -3.07
N PHE A 194 2.49 8.27 -2.73
CA PHE A 194 3.45 8.49 -1.65
C PHE A 194 4.43 9.62 -1.94
N PHE A 195 4.91 9.76 -3.18
CA PHE A 195 5.82 10.86 -3.55
C PHE A 195 5.12 12.23 -3.41
N LYS A 196 3.84 12.33 -3.74
CA LYS A 196 3.04 13.54 -3.46
C LYS A 196 2.97 13.80 -1.95
N TYR A 197 2.56 12.79 -1.18
CA TYR A 197 2.44 12.85 0.27
C TYR A 197 3.75 13.26 0.97
N TYR A 198 4.87 12.64 0.59
CA TYR A 198 6.19 12.96 1.10
C TYR A 198 6.53 14.45 0.91
N ASN A 199 6.26 15.00 -0.28
CA ASN A 199 6.55 16.40 -0.55
C ASN A 199 5.58 17.36 0.17
N GLU A 200 4.36 16.93 0.47
CA GLU A 200 3.43 17.68 1.32
C GLU A 200 3.97 17.84 2.74
N ILE A 201 4.35 16.74 3.39
CA ILE A 201 4.79 16.78 4.79
C ILE A 201 6.23 17.28 4.96
N LYS A 202 7.08 17.13 3.94
CA LYS A 202 8.48 17.59 3.96
C LYS A 202 8.57 19.11 4.17
N GLY A 203 7.61 19.87 3.65
CA GLY A 203 7.57 21.33 3.82
C GLY A 203 7.53 21.77 5.29
N ASN A 204 7.01 20.92 6.18
CA ASN A 204 6.93 21.20 7.61
C ASN A 204 8.26 20.96 8.35
N CYS A 205 9.23 20.32 7.70
CA CYS A 205 10.51 19.98 8.30
C CYS A 205 11.55 21.09 8.10
N THR A 206 11.36 22.21 8.79
CA THR A 206 12.39 23.27 8.92
C THR A 206 13.48 22.85 9.92
N LYS A 207 14.68 23.42 9.85
CA LYS A 207 15.72 23.18 10.87
C LYS A 207 15.76 24.34 11.87
N PRO A 208 15.60 24.09 13.18
CA PRO A 208 15.14 22.86 13.86
C PRO A 208 13.60 22.77 13.92
N SER A 209 12.97 21.66 13.53
CA SER A 209 11.49 21.54 13.49
C SER A 209 10.87 21.10 14.81
N GLY A 210 11.59 20.34 15.65
CA GLY A 210 11.02 19.67 16.83
C GLY A 210 10.00 18.57 16.50
N ILE A 211 9.68 18.35 15.22
CA ILE A 211 8.70 17.38 14.72
C ILE A 211 9.35 16.01 14.58
N ILE A 212 8.76 14.99 15.21
CA ILE A 212 9.37 13.68 15.38
C ILE A 212 9.65 12.96 14.04
N TYR A 213 8.77 13.12 13.04
CA TYR A 213 8.91 12.45 11.74
C TYR A 213 9.94 13.10 10.80
N CYS A 214 10.46 14.29 11.14
CA CYS A 214 11.38 14.98 10.25
C CYS A 214 12.74 14.29 10.11
N ASN A 215 13.16 13.50 11.11
CA ASN A 215 14.34 12.67 10.96
C ASN A 215 14.18 11.63 9.85
N GLU A 216 13.00 11.00 9.77
CA GLU A 216 12.69 10.00 8.75
C GLU A 216 12.55 10.66 7.36
N VAL A 217 11.84 11.79 7.27
CA VAL A 217 11.77 12.56 6.02
C VAL A 217 13.16 12.88 5.48
N ASN A 218 14.09 13.27 6.34
CA ASN A 218 15.45 13.60 5.95
C ASN A 218 16.32 12.38 5.59
N SER A 219 15.94 11.15 5.98
CA SER A 219 16.66 9.92 5.61
C SER A 219 16.17 9.31 4.31
N ILE A 220 14.90 9.48 3.93
CA ILE A 220 14.33 8.86 2.72
C ILE A 220 15.15 9.11 1.45
N PRO A 221 15.69 10.31 1.17
CA PRO A 221 16.52 10.55 -0.02
C PRO A 221 17.78 9.68 -0.11
N ARG A 222 18.23 9.06 0.99
CA ARG A 222 19.34 8.09 0.99
C ARG A 222 18.92 6.70 0.50
N SER A 223 17.63 6.37 0.64
CA SER A 223 17.05 5.07 0.25
C SER A 223 16.36 5.13 -1.12
N ILE A 224 15.94 6.32 -1.53
CA ILE A 224 15.26 6.64 -2.80
C ILE A 224 16.08 7.73 -3.48
N ASP A 225 17.20 7.31 -4.07
CA ASP A 225 18.12 8.19 -4.79
C ASP A 225 17.71 8.38 -6.27
N GLY A 226 18.54 9.10 -7.02
CA GLY A 226 18.30 9.39 -8.43
C GLY A 226 18.19 8.14 -9.32
N ASP A 227 18.96 7.08 -9.04
CA ASP A 227 18.96 5.85 -9.83
C ASP A 227 17.70 5.03 -9.58
N VAL A 228 17.28 4.96 -8.31
CA VAL A 228 16.00 4.39 -7.92
C VAL A 228 14.85 5.15 -8.61
N ILE A 229 14.87 6.48 -8.57
CA ILE A 229 13.84 7.30 -9.22
C ILE A 229 13.81 7.04 -10.73
N ASN A 230 14.96 7.02 -11.41
CA ASN A 230 15.03 6.75 -12.85
C ASN A 230 14.49 5.35 -13.20
N THR A 231 14.76 4.36 -12.35
CA THR A 231 14.19 3.01 -12.51
C THR A 231 12.67 3.03 -12.43
N ILE A 232 12.09 3.75 -11.46
CA ILE A 232 10.64 3.91 -11.34
C ILE A 232 10.06 4.62 -12.56
N LEU A 233 10.68 5.71 -13.02
CA LEU A 233 10.21 6.45 -14.20
C LEU A 233 10.15 5.56 -15.45
N SER A 234 11.16 4.73 -15.66
CA SER A 234 11.19 3.77 -16.77
C SER A 234 10.10 2.71 -16.63
N LYS A 235 10.06 2.02 -15.49
CA LYS A 235 9.14 0.90 -15.28
C LYS A 235 7.67 1.30 -15.18
N CYS A 236 7.39 2.50 -14.70
CA CYS A 236 6.03 3.01 -14.52
C CYS A 236 5.54 3.88 -15.68
N ASN A 237 6.36 4.09 -16.72
CA ASN A 237 6.08 5.04 -17.80
C ASN A 237 5.73 6.44 -17.29
N TYR A 238 6.51 6.93 -16.32
CA TYR A 238 6.30 8.22 -15.68
C TYR A 238 7.32 9.27 -16.13
N GLU A 239 6.96 10.53 -15.96
CA GLU A 239 7.85 11.69 -16.04
C GLU A 239 7.90 12.46 -14.72
N LYS A 240 9.01 13.16 -14.47
CA LYS A 240 9.18 14.02 -13.29
C LYS A 240 8.38 15.30 -13.49
N ILE A 241 7.56 15.65 -12.51
CA ILE A 241 6.88 16.93 -12.45
C ILE A 241 7.20 17.66 -11.15
N LYS A 242 6.99 18.98 -11.16
CA LYS A 242 7.11 19.82 -9.97
C LYS A 242 5.98 19.50 -8.99
N CYS A 243 6.29 19.37 -7.70
CA CYS A 243 5.26 19.22 -6.67
C CYS A 243 4.58 20.56 -6.37
N LYS A 244 3.30 20.53 -5.95
CA LYS A 244 2.49 21.75 -5.67
C LYS A 244 3.19 22.74 -4.72
N ASN A 245 3.98 22.24 -3.76
CA ASN A 245 4.63 23.04 -2.72
C ASN A 245 6.13 23.33 -2.98
N ASP A 246 6.67 22.96 -4.15
CA ASP A 246 8.08 23.25 -4.46
C ASP A 246 8.24 24.72 -4.86
N SER A 247 8.94 25.52 -4.06
CA SER A 247 9.23 26.92 -4.40
C SER A 247 10.48 27.09 -5.27
N SER A 248 11.38 26.09 -5.36
CA SER A 248 12.76 26.30 -5.85
C SER A 248 13.31 25.29 -6.88
N GLY A 249 12.47 24.48 -7.54
CA GLY A 249 12.91 23.55 -8.59
C GLY A 249 12.23 22.19 -8.45
N ILE A 250 12.76 21.16 -9.11
CA ILE A 250 12.31 19.77 -8.94
C ILE A 250 12.88 19.25 -7.61
N SER A 251 12.02 18.85 -6.66
CA SER A 251 12.44 18.22 -5.40
C SER A 251 13.33 16.99 -5.64
N VAL A 252 14.22 16.71 -4.68
CA VAL A 252 15.08 15.51 -4.67
C VAL A 252 14.27 14.24 -4.91
N ILE A 253 13.06 14.17 -4.35
CA ILE A 253 12.04 13.18 -4.69
C ILE A 253 10.95 13.93 -5.45
N PRO A 254 10.88 13.82 -6.78
CA PRO A 254 9.94 14.57 -7.59
C PRO A 254 8.52 14.04 -7.42
N CYS A 255 7.52 14.83 -7.80
CA CYS A 255 6.19 14.29 -8.07
C CYS A 255 6.20 13.61 -9.45
N LEU A 256 5.32 12.64 -9.66
CA LEU A 256 5.30 11.83 -10.89
C LEU A 256 4.00 12.08 -11.66
N LYS A 257 4.07 12.10 -12.99
CA LYS A 257 2.93 12.10 -13.90
C LYS A 257 3.08 10.96 -14.89
N GLU A 258 1.97 10.31 -15.26
CA GLU A 258 1.93 9.41 -16.42
C GLU A 258 2.40 10.15 -17.66
N LYS A 259 3.33 9.54 -18.40
CA LYS A 259 3.64 10.01 -19.74
C LYS A 259 2.40 9.81 -20.58
N GLU A 260 1.98 10.87 -21.25
CA GLU A 260 1.01 10.72 -22.33
C GLU A 260 1.66 9.80 -23.35
N ASP A 261 1.07 8.62 -23.56
CA ASP A 261 1.40 7.82 -24.72
C ASP A 261 1.16 8.74 -25.91
N LYS A 262 2.25 9.10 -26.58
CA LYS A 262 2.15 9.67 -27.93
C LYS A 262 1.52 8.56 -28.73
N SER A 263 0.20 8.56 -28.78
CA SER A 263 -0.58 7.63 -29.59
C SER A 263 0.08 7.70 -30.95
N ALA A 264 0.72 6.60 -31.34
CA ALA A 264 1.26 6.51 -32.67
C ALA A 264 0.04 6.67 -33.55
N VAL A 265 -0.11 7.85 -34.16
CA VAL A 265 -1.12 8.08 -35.19
C VAL A 265 -1.00 6.87 -36.10
N PRO A 266 -2.08 6.08 -36.28
CA PRO A 266 -2.02 4.93 -37.14
C PRO A 266 -1.43 5.43 -38.46
N LYS A 267 -0.30 4.86 -38.89
CA LYS A 267 0.21 5.12 -40.23
C LYS A 267 -0.82 4.54 -41.18
N THR A 268 -1.81 5.34 -41.57
CA THR A 268 -2.71 5.02 -42.66
C THR A 268 -2.04 5.57 -43.90
N ASP A 269 -1.45 4.67 -44.68
CA ASP A 269 -0.96 4.99 -46.02
C ASP A 269 -2.06 5.72 -46.79
N GLY A 270 -1.89 7.03 -46.98
CA GLY A 270 -2.71 7.86 -47.86
C GLY A 270 -3.86 8.68 -47.24
N VAL A 271 -4.04 8.76 -45.92
CA VAL A 271 -5.06 9.65 -45.31
C VAL A 271 -4.40 10.87 -44.66
N PRO A 272 -4.80 12.12 -44.98
CA PRO A 272 -4.24 13.32 -44.37
C PRO A 272 -4.44 13.35 -42.85
N ASP A 273 -3.37 13.69 -42.10
CA ASP A 273 -3.34 13.72 -40.62
C ASP A 273 -4.47 14.56 -39.99
N GLU A 274 -4.92 15.59 -40.69
CA GLU A 274 -6.00 16.49 -40.26
C GLU A 274 -7.38 15.80 -40.21
N LEU A 275 -7.61 14.83 -41.09
CA LEU A 275 -8.86 14.07 -41.17
C LEU A 275 -8.93 13.00 -40.07
N VAL A 276 -7.80 12.34 -39.78
CA VAL A 276 -7.66 11.39 -38.67
C VAL A 276 -7.83 12.10 -37.33
N ARG A 277 -7.23 13.28 -37.16
CA ARG A 277 -7.37 14.08 -35.92
C ARG A 277 -8.81 14.56 -35.72
N THR A 278 -9.49 14.95 -36.79
CA THR A 278 -10.91 15.38 -36.74
C THR A 278 -11.84 14.22 -36.36
N LEU A 279 -11.64 13.03 -36.93
CA LEU A 279 -12.40 11.82 -36.58
C LEU A 279 -12.15 11.36 -35.14
N SER A 280 -10.89 11.40 -34.69
CA SER A 280 -10.50 11.01 -33.32
C SER A 280 -11.09 11.94 -32.26
N THR A 281 -11.10 13.25 -32.53
CA THR A 281 -11.65 14.25 -31.61
C THR A 281 -13.18 14.29 -31.65
N GLY A 282 -13.78 13.97 -32.81
CA GLY A 282 -15.23 13.89 -32.99
C GLY A 282 -15.91 12.66 -32.36
N ILE A 283 -15.17 11.57 -32.14
CA ILE A 283 -15.67 10.38 -31.42
C ILE A 283 -15.69 10.63 -29.90
N ILE A 284 -14.77 11.43 -29.38
CA ILE A 284 -14.68 11.75 -27.94
C ILE A 284 -15.83 12.69 -27.50
N SER A 285 -16.37 13.52 -28.40
CA SER A 285 -17.46 14.46 -28.11
C SER A 285 -18.88 13.85 -28.16
N LEU A 286 -19.03 12.54 -28.41
CA LEU A 286 -20.33 11.84 -28.42
C LEU A 286 -20.62 11.01 -27.16
N ILE A 287 -19.76 11.05 -26.15
CA ILE A 287 -20.05 10.47 -24.83
C ILE A 287 -20.70 11.52 -23.93
N PRO A 288 -21.98 11.87 -24.18
CA PRO A 288 -22.90 11.93 -23.05
C PRO A 288 -24.35 11.53 -23.41
N ILE A 289 -24.66 10.27 -23.77
CA ILE A 289 -26.00 9.67 -23.55
C ILE A 289 -25.88 8.14 -23.36
N VAL A 290 -25.41 7.67 -22.21
CA VAL A 290 -25.63 6.25 -21.79
C VAL A 290 -26.43 6.18 -20.48
N THR A 291 -26.51 7.27 -19.72
CA THR A 291 -27.27 7.31 -18.47
C THR A 291 -28.79 7.46 -18.65
N THR A 292 -29.27 7.94 -19.80
CA THR A 292 -30.73 8.11 -20.05
C THR A 292 -31.43 6.84 -20.53
N ILE A 293 -30.70 5.86 -21.09
CA ILE A 293 -31.31 4.62 -21.64
C ILE A 293 -31.65 3.60 -20.54
N SER A 294 -31.00 3.69 -19.37
CA SER A 294 -31.23 2.74 -18.26
C SER A 294 -32.60 2.88 -17.59
N ILE A 295 -33.32 3.98 -17.80
CA ILE A 295 -34.66 4.20 -17.23
C ILE A 295 -35.77 3.56 -18.09
N PHE A 296 -35.53 3.31 -19.39
CA PHE A 296 -36.54 2.76 -20.29
C PHE A 296 -36.51 1.24 -20.47
N TYR A 297 -35.43 0.54 -20.08
CA TYR A 297 -35.32 -0.91 -20.23
C TYR A 297 -35.90 -1.75 -19.08
N LYS A 298 -36.64 -1.12 -18.16
CA LYS A 298 -37.33 -1.83 -17.07
C LYS A 298 -38.72 -2.37 -17.49
N LYS A 299 -38.89 -2.93 -18.70
CA LYS A 299 -40.09 -3.75 -19.07
C LYS A 299 -40.06 -4.36 -20.49
N LYS A 300 -39.15 -5.29 -20.83
CA LYS A 300 -39.44 -6.33 -21.86
C LYS A 300 -38.38 -7.45 -21.87
N ASN A 301 -38.84 -8.68 -22.10
CA ASN A 301 -38.14 -9.97 -22.04
C ASN A 301 -36.74 -9.99 -22.70
N ILE A 302 -35.69 -10.17 -21.89
CA ILE A 302 -34.30 -10.43 -22.34
C ILE A 302 -34.17 -11.85 -22.95
N THR A 303 -35.05 -12.78 -22.61
CA THR A 303 -34.94 -14.19 -22.99
C THR A 303 -35.30 -14.46 -24.47
N GLU A 304 -36.12 -13.63 -25.11
CA GLU A 304 -36.48 -13.81 -26.53
C GLU A 304 -35.36 -13.30 -27.45
N HIS A 305 -34.71 -12.18 -27.11
CA HIS A 305 -33.68 -11.58 -27.97
C HIS A 305 -32.38 -12.39 -28.02
N ILE A 306 -32.02 -13.08 -26.93
CA ILE A 306 -30.86 -14.00 -26.92
C ILE A 306 -31.10 -15.21 -27.85
N ARG A 307 -32.37 -15.60 -28.07
CA ARG A 307 -32.71 -16.73 -28.95
C ARG A 307 -32.68 -16.35 -30.42
N GLU A 308 -33.11 -15.14 -30.77
CA GLU A 308 -33.01 -14.60 -32.14
C GLU A 308 -31.56 -14.35 -32.55
N VAL A 309 -30.75 -13.70 -31.70
CA VAL A 309 -29.35 -13.37 -32.01
C VAL A 309 -28.49 -14.63 -32.20
N ASN A 310 -28.73 -15.69 -31.41
CA ASN A 310 -28.01 -16.95 -31.61
C ASN A 310 -28.43 -17.69 -32.90
N HIS A 311 -29.68 -17.53 -33.34
CA HIS A 311 -30.15 -18.13 -34.58
C HIS A 311 -29.56 -17.43 -35.81
N ASP A 312 -29.42 -16.11 -35.75
CA ASP A 312 -28.83 -15.30 -36.82
C ASP A 312 -27.31 -15.48 -36.94
N ILE A 313 -26.60 -15.66 -35.81
CA ILE A 313 -25.15 -15.94 -35.81
C ILE A 313 -24.86 -17.33 -36.39
N LEU A 314 -25.69 -18.34 -36.11
CA LEU A 314 -25.55 -19.67 -36.68
C LEU A 314 -25.83 -19.69 -38.19
N ASP A 315 -26.82 -18.93 -38.67
CA ASP A 315 -27.12 -18.80 -40.11
C ASP A 315 -26.06 -17.98 -40.86
N HIS A 316 -25.42 -17.00 -40.21
CA HIS A 316 -24.30 -16.26 -40.80
C HIS A 316 -23.04 -17.12 -40.94
N ASN A 317 -22.72 -17.93 -39.92
CA ASN A 317 -21.53 -18.79 -39.95
C ASN A 317 -21.66 -19.96 -40.94
N SER A 318 -22.86 -20.50 -41.16
CA SER A 318 -23.07 -21.55 -42.20
C SER A 318 -22.87 -21.02 -43.62
N ARG A 319 -23.26 -19.77 -43.89
CA ARG A 319 -23.03 -19.11 -45.20
C ARG A 319 -21.57 -18.75 -45.44
N ILE A 320 -20.78 -18.50 -44.39
CA ILE A 320 -19.33 -18.22 -44.52
C ILE A 320 -18.55 -19.49 -44.88
N GLU A 321 -18.94 -20.67 -44.37
CA GLU A 321 -18.31 -21.95 -44.75
C GLU A 321 -18.63 -22.36 -46.20
N GLU A 322 -19.83 -22.05 -46.72
CA GLU A 322 -20.18 -22.30 -48.14
C GLU A 322 -19.40 -21.40 -49.12
N ILE A 323 -19.03 -20.18 -48.73
CA ILE A 323 -18.29 -19.26 -49.61
C ILE A 323 -16.81 -19.67 -49.73
N ASN A 324 -16.22 -20.27 -48.69
CA ASN A 324 -14.80 -20.68 -48.70
C ASN A 324 -14.50 -21.99 -49.44
N LEU A 325 -15.49 -22.85 -49.70
CA LEU A 325 -15.29 -24.10 -50.45
C LEU A 325 -15.29 -23.92 -51.99
N ASN A 326 -15.77 -22.79 -52.50
CA ASN A 326 -15.89 -22.54 -53.94
C ASN A 326 -14.73 -21.76 -54.58
N ASN A 327 -13.74 -21.29 -53.80
CA ASN A 327 -12.62 -20.51 -54.34
C ASN A 327 -11.34 -21.33 -54.67
N ASP A 328 -11.29 -22.62 -54.34
CA ASP A 328 -10.12 -23.48 -54.62
C ASP A 328 -10.20 -24.24 -55.97
N ARG A 329 -11.22 -23.98 -56.79
CA ARG A 329 -11.30 -24.46 -58.17
C ARG A 329 -11.41 -23.27 -59.10
N TYR A 330 -10.30 -22.84 -59.70
CA TYR A 330 -10.16 -22.30 -61.08
C TYR A 330 -8.92 -21.39 -61.15
N ASN A 331 -7.76 -21.95 -61.56
CA ASN A 331 -7.06 -21.64 -62.82
C ASN A 331 -5.53 -21.88 -62.77
N ILE A 332 -5.05 -22.92 -63.50
CA ILE A 332 -4.26 -22.89 -64.77
C ILE A 332 -2.76 -22.60 -64.49
N LYS A 333 -1.76 -23.48 -64.64
CA LYS A 333 -1.40 -24.53 -65.63
C LYS A 333 -1.18 -24.01 -67.06
N TYR A 334 0.01 -23.49 -67.38
CA TYR A 334 0.68 -23.72 -68.68
C TYR A 334 2.21 -23.68 -68.55
N ASN A 335 2.84 -24.69 -69.15
CA ASN A 335 4.22 -24.71 -69.64
C ASN A 335 4.36 -23.82 -70.88
#